data_AF-A0A0F9AZV2-F1
#
_entry.id   AF-A0A0F9AZV2-F1
#
_cell.length_a   1.000
_cell.length_b   1.000
_cell.length_c   1.000
_cell.angle_alpha   90.00
_cell.angle_beta   90.00
_cell.angle_gamma   90.00
#
_symmetry.space_group_name_H-M   'P 1'
#
loop_
_entity.id
_entity.type
_entity.pdbx_description
1 polymer ?
#
loop_
_entity_poly.entity_id
_entity_poly.type
_entity_poly.pdbx_seq_one_letter_code
_entity_poly.pdbx_strand_id
1 'polypeptide(L)'
;LGSAMGIAAIAWLANPDVYANPLVHLCGGGLMMCAFFIATDPVSCPLTKMGRIIFGVGVGGLIMLIRLKGGYPEGVMYAILLMNSMIPLLEHDDPNRLLMGANMMRQQMVPDEPEPALVRTGNEPDEPGFWCGRNLLTAFVSWGGDTFDDGIVVSASAAAKLDFPNPLEPGDKLSNRHGTKGTVARILPDEQMPHLPDGSAVELIFSFIGCHTRLNFGQIREAILGRIARATGKPIICPPFQAPSADRIRAWLTEAGLDESGMEVLTDGKDGPALQRPSTVGWVYWGKLHHLAIEKIHATDAQQIPGYQIIEVVGSGAMATVYKAKQISLDRIVAVKIMPKHLSRDREFVERFYKEGRAAAQLNHNNIVQAIDVGEAGGYHYFVMEYVEGESIHEQMARGKKFTETETLNI
;
A
#
# COMPACT_ATOMS: atom_id res chain seq x y z
N LEU A 1 7.95 -22.61 23.11
CA LEU A 1 8.79 -21.81 24.02
C LEU A 1 10.14 -22.47 24.29
N GLY A 2 10.19 -23.68 24.88
CA GLY A 2 11.46 -24.35 25.21
C GLY A 2 12.39 -24.67 24.03
N SER A 3 11.85 -25.07 22.87
CA SER A 3 12.63 -25.39 21.66
C SER A 3 13.26 -24.15 20.99
N ALA A 4 12.53 -23.04 20.95
CA ALA A 4 13.03 -21.76 20.41
C ALA A 4 14.14 -21.16 21.31
N MET A 5 14.02 -21.29 22.63
CA MET A 5 15.07 -20.90 23.58
C MET A 5 16.35 -21.72 23.38
N GLY A 6 16.22 -23.04 23.18
CA GLY A 6 17.37 -23.89 22.92
C GLY A 6 18.14 -23.46 21.68
N ILE A 7 17.42 -23.18 20.59
CA ILE A 7 18.03 -22.76 19.31
C ILE A 7 18.66 -21.36 19.42
N ALA A 8 17.97 -20.40 20.05
CA ALA A 8 18.51 -19.05 20.25
C ALA A 8 19.72 -19.05 21.20
N ALA A 9 19.73 -19.89 22.24
CA ALA A 9 20.88 -20.07 23.12
C ALA A 9 22.07 -20.68 22.38
N ILE A 10 21.84 -21.69 21.54
CA ILE A 10 22.89 -22.31 20.71
C ILE A 10 23.47 -21.29 19.71
N ALA A 11 22.62 -20.52 19.04
CA ALA A 11 23.05 -19.49 18.08
C ALA A 11 23.84 -18.35 18.75
N TRP A 12 23.36 -17.86 19.91
CA TRP A 12 24.07 -16.84 20.69
C TRP A 12 25.41 -17.34 21.22
N LEU A 13 25.47 -18.56 21.75
CA LEU A 13 26.72 -19.18 22.20
C LEU A 13 27.71 -19.38 21.04
N ALA A 14 27.21 -19.58 19.81
CA ALA A 14 28.05 -19.75 18.62
C ALA A 14 28.62 -18.43 18.10
N ASN A 15 27.88 -17.32 18.20
CA ASN A 15 28.38 -16.00 17.81
C ASN A 15 27.66 -14.84 18.54
N PRO A 16 28.16 -14.43 19.72
CA PRO A 16 27.50 -13.44 20.58
C PRO A 16 27.44 -12.02 20.00
N ASP A 17 28.32 -11.71 19.06
CA ASP A 17 28.41 -10.39 18.42
C ASP A 17 27.39 -10.23 17.27
N VAL A 18 26.87 -11.35 16.75
CA VAL A 18 25.94 -11.40 15.62
C VAL A 18 24.51 -11.68 16.07
N TYR A 19 24.32 -12.53 17.08
CA TYR A 19 23.00 -12.94 17.55
C TYR A 19 22.63 -12.24 18.86
N ALA A 20 21.36 -11.86 19.01
CA ALA A 20 20.90 -11.20 20.24
C ALA A 20 20.85 -12.20 21.41
N ASN A 21 21.00 -11.67 22.62
CA ASN A 21 20.96 -12.47 23.84
C ASN A 21 19.64 -13.29 23.92
N PRO A 22 19.67 -14.56 24.36
CA PRO A 22 18.47 -15.40 24.46
C PRO A 22 17.36 -14.81 25.35
N LEU A 23 17.72 -14.04 26.40
CA LEU A 23 16.76 -13.29 27.21
C LEU A 23 16.12 -12.13 26.42
N VAL A 24 16.84 -11.54 25.47
CA VAL A 24 16.31 -10.51 24.56
C VAL A 24 15.34 -11.13 23.55
N HIS A 25 15.60 -12.35 23.09
CA HIS A 25 14.65 -13.11 22.26
C HIS A 25 13.41 -13.59 23.03
N LEU A 26 13.56 -13.94 24.31
CA LEU A 26 12.45 -14.31 25.19
C LEU A 26 11.52 -13.12 25.47
N CYS A 27 12.09 -11.94 25.65
CA CYS A 27 11.38 -10.67 25.82
C CYS A 27 11.11 -9.94 24.48
N GLY A 28 11.41 -10.58 23.34
CA GLY A 28 11.15 -10.05 22.00
C GLY A 28 9.65 -10.08 21.70
N GLY A 29 9.15 -9.03 21.08
CA GLY A 29 7.73 -8.73 20.94
C GLY A 29 6.91 -9.86 20.31
N GLY A 30 7.46 -10.60 19.34
CA GLY A 30 6.77 -11.73 18.70
C GLY A 30 6.55 -12.92 19.63
N LEU A 31 7.55 -13.30 20.43
CA LEU A 31 7.50 -14.46 21.33
C LEU A 31 6.70 -14.16 22.60
N MET A 32 6.81 -12.93 23.13
CA MET A 32 6.00 -12.44 24.24
C MET A 32 4.53 -12.29 23.84
N MET A 33 4.23 -11.76 22.65
CA MET A 33 2.85 -11.71 22.15
C MET A 33 2.29 -13.11 21.91
N CYS A 34 3.04 -14.05 21.33
CA CYS A 34 2.62 -15.45 21.25
C CYS A 34 2.35 -16.04 22.64
N ALA A 35 3.18 -15.74 23.65
CA ALA A 35 2.94 -16.19 25.02
C ALA A 35 1.69 -15.54 25.63
N PHE A 36 1.42 -14.26 25.37
CA PHE A 36 0.17 -13.61 25.78
C PHE A 36 -1.04 -14.21 25.07
N PHE A 37 -1.00 -14.37 23.75
CA PHE A 37 -2.06 -15.02 22.97
C PHE A 37 -2.34 -16.46 23.45
N ILE A 38 -1.29 -17.23 23.77
CA ILE A 38 -1.43 -18.58 24.33
C ILE A 38 -2.00 -18.54 25.76
N ALA A 39 -1.60 -17.56 26.58
CA ALA A 39 -2.04 -17.45 27.97
C ALA A 39 -3.44 -16.84 28.14
N THR A 40 -3.89 -16.00 27.21
CA THR A 40 -5.17 -15.30 27.32
C THR A 40 -6.27 -15.85 26.43
N ASP A 41 -5.96 -16.76 25.50
CA ASP A 41 -6.86 -17.26 24.43
C ASP A 41 -7.52 -16.10 23.64
N PRO A 42 -7.15 -15.87 22.36
CA PRO A 42 -7.67 -14.74 21.58
C PRO A 42 -9.21 -14.74 21.43
N VAL A 43 -9.87 -15.88 21.65
CA VAL A 43 -11.33 -16.01 21.56
C VAL A 43 -12.05 -15.52 22.83
N SER A 44 -11.52 -15.83 24.02
CA SER A 44 -12.16 -15.50 25.31
C SER A 44 -11.60 -14.24 25.99
N CYS A 45 -10.41 -13.79 25.59
CA CYS A 45 -9.75 -12.60 26.13
C CYS A 45 -10.63 -11.31 26.08
N PRO A 46 -11.35 -10.99 24.99
CA PRO A 46 -12.18 -9.79 24.92
C PRO A 46 -13.46 -9.90 25.77
N LEU A 47 -13.93 -11.13 26.00
CA LEU A 47 -15.21 -11.42 26.65
C LEU A 47 -15.12 -11.31 28.18
N THR A 48 -13.96 -11.58 28.76
CA THR A 48 -13.77 -11.58 30.22
C THR A 48 -13.10 -10.29 30.71
N LYS A 49 -13.54 -9.78 31.87
CA LYS A 49 -12.93 -8.59 32.49
C LYS A 49 -11.46 -8.82 32.85
N MET A 50 -11.13 -10.05 33.21
CA MET A 50 -9.79 -10.47 33.60
C MET A 50 -8.86 -10.64 32.37
N GLY A 51 -9.36 -11.22 31.27
CA GLY A 51 -8.62 -11.30 30.00
C GLY A 51 -8.25 -9.94 29.43
N ARG A 52 -9.19 -8.98 29.44
CA ARG A 52 -8.94 -7.59 29.01
C ARG A 52 -7.87 -6.88 29.84
N ILE A 53 -7.85 -7.11 31.16
CA ILE A 53 -6.84 -6.52 32.06
C ILE A 53 -5.46 -7.14 31.78
N ILE A 54 -5.36 -8.46 31.67
CA ILE A 54 -4.08 -9.13 31.40
C ILE A 54 -3.52 -8.71 30.05
N PHE A 55 -4.35 -8.70 29.01
CA PHE A 55 -3.92 -8.30 27.67
C PHE A 55 -3.55 -6.82 27.61
N GLY A 56 -4.38 -5.93 28.17
CA GLY A 56 -4.11 -4.50 28.19
C GLY A 56 -2.87 -4.11 29.00
N VAL A 57 -2.67 -4.70 30.19
CA VAL A 57 -1.48 -4.47 31.02
C VAL A 57 -0.24 -5.11 30.39
N GLY A 58 -0.36 -6.29 29.80
CA GLY A 58 0.73 -6.98 29.13
C GLY A 58 1.23 -6.22 27.89
N VAL A 59 0.31 -5.80 27.03
CA VAL A 59 0.61 -4.96 25.86
C VAL A 59 1.14 -3.59 26.28
N GLY A 60 0.51 -2.92 27.26
CA GLY A 60 0.94 -1.62 27.75
C GLY A 60 2.35 -1.64 28.36
N GLY A 61 2.65 -2.66 29.16
CA GLY A 61 3.99 -2.87 29.74
C GLY A 61 5.05 -3.14 28.67
N LEU A 62 4.71 -3.91 27.63
CA LEU A 62 5.58 -4.17 26.50
C LEU A 62 5.85 -2.89 25.68
N ILE A 63 4.82 -2.09 25.38
CA ILE A 63 4.95 -0.79 24.69
C ILE A 63 5.84 0.17 25.50
N MET A 64 5.68 0.21 26.82
CA MET A 64 6.50 1.03 27.70
C MET A 64 7.97 0.61 27.69
N LEU A 65 8.25 -0.70 27.72
CA LEU A 65 9.60 -1.27 27.59
C LEU A 65 10.27 -0.90 26.26
N ILE A 66 9.50 -0.94 25.16
CA ILE A 66 9.97 -0.55 23.83
C ILE A 66 10.31 0.94 23.77
N ARG A 67 9.44 1.81 24.32
CA ARG A 67 9.69 3.26 24.37
C ARG A 67 10.89 3.64 25.21
N LEU A 68 11.10 2.94 26.33
CA LEU A 68 12.21 3.23 27.25
C LEU A 68 13.57 2.73 26.74
N LYS A 69 13.60 1.65 25.96
CA LYS A 69 14.86 1.05 25.47
C LYS A 69 15.23 1.40 24.03
N GLY A 70 14.45 2.24 23.35
CA GLY A 70 14.84 2.99 22.15
C GLY A 70 15.74 2.21 21.18
N GLY A 71 15.20 1.20 20.50
CA GLY A 71 16.00 0.41 19.57
C GLY A 71 15.44 -0.93 19.16
N TYR A 72 14.12 -1.16 19.24
CA TYR A 72 13.53 -2.40 18.76
C TYR A 72 13.03 -2.23 17.31
N PRO A 73 13.59 -2.96 16.32
CA PRO A 73 12.98 -3.15 15.00
C PRO A 73 11.54 -3.71 15.07
N GLU A 74 11.18 -4.24 16.23
CA GLU A 74 9.91 -4.92 16.51
C GLU A 74 8.71 -3.98 16.71
N GLY A 75 8.89 -2.67 16.91
CA GLY A 75 7.76 -1.74 16.96
C GLY A 75 6.98 -1.67 15.64
N VAL A 76 7.70 -1.76 14.51
CA VAL A 76 7.12 -1.87 13.17
C VAL A 76 6.46 -3.23 12.99
N MET A 77 7.10 -4.31 13.45
CA MET A 77 6.51 -5.66 13.42
C MET A 77 5.23 -5.76 14.26
N TYR A 78 5.17 -5.07 15.40
CA TYR A 78 3.99 -4.99 16.27
C TYR A 78 2.84 -4.23 15.58
N ALA A 79 3.13 -3.09 14.96
CA ALA A 79 2.15 -2.36 14.17
C ALA A 79 1.63 -3.21 13.00
N ILE A 80 2.51 -3.96 12.32
CA ILE A 80 2.14 -4.88 11.24
C ILE A 80 1.25 -6.03 11.77
N LEU A 81 1.60 -6.65 12.90
CA LEU A 81 0.79 -7.72 13.49
C LEU A 81 -0.59 -7.23 13.92
N LEU A 82 -0.65 -6.07 14.58
CA LEU A 82 -1.91 -5.44 14.99
C LEU A 82 -2.76 -5.09 13.76
N MET A 83 -2.15 -4.54 12.70
CA MET A 83 -2.86 -4.23 11.46
C MET A 83 -3.31 -5.47 10.71
N ASN A 84 -2.51 -6.53 10.68
CA ASN A 84 -2.92 -7.82 10.12
C ASN A 84 -4.15 -8.38 10.85
N SER A 85 -4.29 -8.15 12.15
CA SER A 85 -5.49 -8.55 12.91
C SER A 85 -6.78 -7.81 12.49
N MET A 86 -6.63 -6.74 11.70
CA MET A 86 -7.71 -5.91 11.14
C MET A 86 -7.99 -6.21 9.66
N ILE A 87 -7.26 -7.17 9.07
CA ILE A 87 -7.50 -7.68 7.72
C ILE A 87 -8.41 -8.91 7.82
N PRO A 88 -9.65 -8.87 7.32
CA PRO A 88 -10.51 -10.06 7.29
C PRO A 88 -9.95 -11.08 6.31
N LEU A 89 -10.26 -12.37 6.51
CA LEU A 89 -9.93 -13.43 5.55
C LEU A 89 -8.42 -13.54 5.22
N LEU A 90 -7.55 -13.08 6.11
CA LEU A 90 -6.11 -12.96 5.85
C LEU A 90 -5.44 -14.30 5.53
N GLU A 91 -6.01 -15.41 5.99
CA GLU A 91 -5.58 -16.78 5.65
C GLU A 91 -5.71 -17.14 4.16
N HIS A 92 -6.36 -16.27 3.38
CA HIS A 92 -6.54 -16.42 1.92
C HIS A 92 -5.67 -15.45 1.11
N ASP A 93 -4.75 -14.74 1.75
CA ASP A 93 -3.82 -13.83 1.10
C ASP A 93 -2.36 -14.25 1.27
N ASP A 94 -1.56 -13.98 0.24
CA ASP A 94 -0.11 -14.13 0.33
C ASP A 94 0.48 -13.21 1.44
N PRO A 95 1.43 -13.71 2.26
CA PRO A 95 2.03 -12.91 3.34
C PRO A 95 2.66 -11.58 2.88
N ASN A 96 3.23 -11.51 1.68
CA ASN A 96 3.80 -10.26 1.18
C ASN A 96 2.70 -9.23 0.88
N ARG A 97 1.53 -9.70 0.44
CA ARG A 97 0.36 -8.85 0.20
C ARG A 97 -0.27 -8.37 1.51
N LEU A 98 -0.32 -9.22 2.53
CA LEU A 98 -0.75 -8.79 3.86
C LEU A 98 0.14 -7.68 4.43
N LEU A 99 1.46 -7.82 4.30
CA LEU A 99 2.40 -6.77 4.68
C LEU A 99 2.15 -5.46 3.93
N MET A 100 1.88 -5.56 2.62
CA MET A 100 1.50 -4.40 1.80
C MET A 100 0.17 -3.78 2.27
N GLY A 101 -0.85 -4.58 2.55
CA GLY A 101 -2.15 -4.14 3.03
C GLY A 101 -2.05 -3.40 4.37
N ALA A 102 -1.36 -3.98 5.34
CA ALA A 102 -1.06 -3.35 6.63
C ALA A 102 -0.32 -2.01 6.45
N ASN A 103 0.67 -1.96 5.55
CA ASN A 103 1.37 -0.72 5.27
C ASN A 103 0.49 0.33 4.59
N MET A 104 -0.39 -0.08 3.69
CA MET A 104 -1.27 0.81 2.94
C MET A 104 -2.37 1.40 3.81
N MET A 105 -2.92 0.67 4.77
CA MET A 105 -3.90 1.21 5.73
C MET A 105 -3.37 2.46 6.46
N ARG A 106 -2.07 2.54 6.74
CA ARG A 106 -1.43 3.73 7.33
C ARG A 106 -1.28 4.92 6.39
N GLN A 107 -1.35 4.67 5.09
CA GLN A 107 -1.18 5.66 4.04
C GLN A 107 -2.53 6.13 3.47
N GLN A 108 -3.64 5.58 3.98
CA GLN A 108 -4.96 5.97 3.56
C GLN A 108 -5.31 7.33 4.14
N MET A 109 -5.96 8.14 3.32
CA MET A 109 -6.47 9.45 3.71
C MET A 109 -7.69 9.26 4.61
N VAL A 110 -7.80 10.10 5.64
CA VAL A 110 -8.94 10.07 6.55
C VAL A 110 -10.10 10.84 5.89
N PRO A 111 -11.28 10.23 5.74
CA PRO A 111 -12.48 10.92 5.25
C PRO A 111 -13.08 11.83 6.33
N ASP A 112 -13.79 12.87 5.87
CA ASP A 112 -14.58 13.73 6.77
C ASP A 112 -15.68 12.95 7.49
N GLU A 113 -16.31 12.02 6.77
CA GLU A 113 -17.31 11.09 7.30
C GLU A 113 -16.79 9.65 7.19
N PRO A 114 -16.24 9.08 8.28
CA PRO A 114 -15.81 7.69 8.30
C PRO A 114 -16.98 6.72 8.22
N GLU A 115 -16.88 5.70 7.36
CA GLU A 115 -17.82 4.58 7.33
C GLU A 115 -17.11 3.25 7.58
N PRO A 116 -17.64 2.39 8.46
CA PRO A 116 -17.06 1.07 8.67
C PRO A 116 -17.17 0.14 7.47
N ALA A 117 -16.21 -0.78 7.34
CA ALA A 117 -16.31 -1.86 6.36
C ALA A 117 -17.52 -2.78 6.63
N LEU A 118 -18.12 -3.32 5.56
CA LEU A 118 -19.20 -4.31 5.67
C LEU A 118 -18.71 -5.66 6.21
N VAL A 119 -17.45 -6.02 5.93
CA VAL A 119 -16.78 -7.20 6.46
C VAL A 119 -15.71 -6.75 7.44
N ARG A 120 -15.76 -7.25 8.67
CA ARG A 120 -14.92 -6.79 9.79
C ARG A 120 -14.25 -7.97 10.48
N THR A 121 -13.16 -7.73 11.19
CA THR A 121 -12.52 -8.78 12.00
C THR A 121 -13.05 -8.86 13.42
N GLY A 122 -13.66 -7.77 13.91
CA GLY A 122 -14.03 -7.60 15.31
C GLY A 122 -12.87 -7.11 16.19
N ASN A 123 -11.68 -6.90 15.59
CA ASN A 123 -10.50 -6.36 16.28
C ASN A 123 -10.29 -4.87 15.97
N GLU A 124 -11.18 -4.24 15.20
CA GLU A 124 -11.08 -2.83 14.87
C GLU A 124 -11.23 -1.95 16.12
N PRO A 125 -10.40 -0.90 16.26
CA PRO A 125 -10.48 -0.02 17.41
C PRO A 125 -11.76 0.82 17.37
N ASP A 126 -12.27 1.20 18.54
CA ASP A 126 -13.38 2.14 18.68
C ASP A 126 -12.85 3.58 18.50
N GLU A 127 -12.35 3.87 17.30
CA GLU A 127 -11.75 5.15 16.93
C GLU A 127 -12.23 5.54 15.52
N PRO A 128 -12.93 6.68 15.34
CA PRO A 128 -13.50 7.05 14.05
C PRO A 128 -12.47 7.19 12.92
N GLY A 129 -11.26 7.68 13.21
CA GLY A 129 -10.18 7.86 12.24
C GLY A 129 -9.57 6.56 11.70
N PHE A 130 -9.94 5.39 12.23
CA PHE A 130 -9.51 4.10 11.71
C PHE A 130 -10.13 3.81 10.34
N TRP A 131 -11.39 4.20 10.14
CA TRP A 131 -12.15 3.91 8.94
C TRP A 131 -11.85 4.90 7.82
N CYS A 132 -10.72 4.67 7.14
CA CYS A 132 -10.16 5.56 6.12
C CYS A 132 -10.69 5.32 4.69
N GLY A 133 -11.72 4.47 4.51
CA GLY A 133 -12.15 4.00 3.20
C GLY A 133 -13.65 4.14 2.92
N ARG A 134 -14.04 3.52 1.81
CA ARG A 134 -15.42 3.38 1.34
C ARG A 134 -15.69 1.95 0.90
N ASN A 135 -16.90 1.48 1.14
CA ASN A 135 -17.40 0.23 0.59
C ASN A 135 -17.81 0.48 -0.87
N LEU A 136 -17.04 -0.04 -1.82
CA LEU A 136 -17.25 0.17 -3.27
C LEU A 136 -17.63 -1.12 -3.99
N LEU A 137 -18.57 -1.02 -4.94
CA LEU A 137 -19.10 -2.16 -5.69
C LEU A 137 -18.04 -2.57 -6.67
N THR A 138 -17.26 -3.56 -6.30
CA THR A 138 -16.09 -3.97 -7.05
C THR A 138 -16.44 -5.13 -7.94
N ALA A 139 -16.26 -4.98 -9.25
CA ALA A 139 -16.33 -6.07 -10.20
C ALA A 139 -14.91 -6.58 -10.54
N PHE A 140 -14.72 -7.89 -10.40
CA PHE A 140 -13.47 -8.56 -10.75
C PHE A 140 -13.54 -9.08 -12.19
N VAL A 141 -13.33 -8.18 -13.15
CA VAL A 141 -13.45 -8.47 -14.58
C VAL A 141 -12.38 -7.72 -15.36
N SER A 142 -11.83 -8.35 -16.40
CA SER A 142 -11.01 -7.64 -17.38
C SER A 142 -11.93 -6.95 -18.38
N TRP A 143 -11.98 -5.61 -18.36
CA TRP A 143 -12.96 -4.83 -19.09
C TRP A 143 -12.31 -3.59 -19.72
N GLY A 144 -12.36 -3.50 -21.05
CA GLY A 144 -11.71 -2.41 -21.79
C GLY A 144 -10.18 -2.42 -21.72
N GLY A 145 -9.55 -1.43 -22.34
CA GLY A 145 -8.09 -1.27 -22.34
C GLY A 145 -7.51 -0.66 -21.06
N ASP A 146 -8.35 -0.02 -20.25
CA ASP A 146 -7.92 0.74 -19.08
C ASP A 146 -7.82 -0.11 -17.79
N THR A 147 -8.26 -1.39 -17.82
CA THR A 147 -8.16 -2.33 -16.70
C THR A 147 -6.99 -3.32 -16.87
N PHE A 148 -5.87 -2.87 -17.43
CA PHE A 148 -4.65 -3.67 -17.57
C PHE A 148 -3.75 -3.52 -16.34
N ASP A 149 -3.08 -4.60 -15.93
CA ASP A 149 -2.22 -4.68 -14.74
C ASP A 149 -2.84 -4.14 -13.45
N ASP A 150 -2.53 -2.88 -13.12
CA ASP A 150 -2.93 -2.13 -11.93
C ASP A 150 -3.90 -0.98 -12.22
N GLY A 151 -4.37 -0.87 -13.47
CA GLY A 151 -5.39 0.10 -13.88
C GLY A 151 -6.73 -0.21 -13.22
N ILE A 152 -7.29 0.80 -12.54
CA ILE A 152 -8.62 0.77 -11.94
C ILE A 152 -9.51 1.75 -12.71
N VAL A 153 -10.68 1.30 -13.13
CA VAL A 153 -11.74 2.19 -13.63
C VAL A 153 -12.75 2.42 -12.51
N VAL A 154 -13.13 3.67 -12.29
CA VAL A 154 -14.01 4.09 -11.19
C VAL A 154 -15.23 4.81 -11.76
N SER A 155 -16.41 4.60 -11.19
CA SER A 155 -17.62 5.34 -11.59
C SER A 155 -17.60 6.78 -11.06
N ALA A 156 -18.40 7.67 -11.64
CA ALA A 156 -18.53 9.04 -11.19
C ALA A 156 -19.10 9.11 -9.76
N SER A 157 -20.07 8.26 -9.44
CA SER A 157 -20.61 8.14 -8.07
C SER A 157 -19.57 7.66 -7.06
N ALA A 158 -18.72 6.69 -7.43
CA ALA A 158 -17.66 6.18 -6.57
C ALA A 158 -16.54 7.22 -6.37
N ALA A 159 -16.21 7.97 -7.41
CA ALA A 159 -15.28 9.09 -7.32
C ALA A 159 -15.78 10.17 -6.35
N ALA A 160 -17.08 10.49 -6.39
CA ALA A 160 -17.70 11.42 -5.45
C ALA A 160 -17.65 10.91 -4.00
N LYS A 161 -17.80 9.60 -3.76
CA LYS A 161 -17.63 9.02 -2.41
C LYS A 161 -16.21 9.15 -1.89
N LEU A 162 -15.21 9.24 -2.78
CA LEU A 162 -13.78 9.33 -2.50
C LEU A 162 -13.23 10.76 -2.62
N ASP A 163 -14.11 11.76 -2.62
CA ASP A 163 -13.77 13.18 -2.69
C ASP A 163 -13.30 13.71 -1.33
N PHE A 164 -12.16 13.20 -0.85
CA PHE A 164 -11.54 13.65 0.39
C PHE A 164 -10.02 13.38 0.41
N PRO A 165 -9.20 14.29 0.98
CA PRO A 165 -9.54 15.69 1.24
C PRO A 165 -9.66 16.50 -0.07
N ASN A 166 -9.34 15.89 -1.21
CA ASN A 166 -9.45 16.47 -2.54
C ASN A 166 -10.20 15.48 -3.47
N PRO A 167 -10.73 15.96 -4.61
CA PRO A 167 -11.37 15.12 -5.61
C PRO A 167 -10.50 13.96 -6.06
N LEU A 168 -11.12 12.82 -6.38
CA LEU A 168 -10.42 11.71 -6.99
C LEU A 168 -10.12 12.04 -8.46
N GLU A 169 -8.86 11.93 -8.85
CA GLU A 169 -8.41 12.20 -10.22
C GLU A 169 -7.77 10.96 -10.87
N PRO A 170 -7.82 10.82 -12.21
CA PRO A 170 -6.99 9.84 -12.91
C PRO A 170 -5.50 10.01 -12.54
N GLY A 171 -4.84 8.90 -12.19
CA GLY A 171 -3.48 8.85 -11.66
C GLY A 171 -3.39 8.71 -10.14
N ASP A 172 -4.48 8.98 -9.41
CA ASP A 172 -4.55 8.73 -7.97
C ASP A 172 -4.46 7.23 -7.68
N LYS A 173 -4.01 6.88 -6.47
CA LYS A 173 -3.87 5.48 -6.07
C LYS A 173 -4.90 5.08 -5.03
N LEU A 174 -5.58 3.97 -5.29
CA LEU A 174 -6.48 3.31 -4.36
C LEU A 174 -5.84 2.03 -3.85
N SER A 175 -6.22 1.62 -2.64
CA SER A 175 -5.81 0.35 -2.05
C SER A 175 -6.89 -0.27 -1.19
N ASN A 176 -6.84 -1.59 -1.02
CA ASN A 176 -7.67 -2.31 -0.07
C ASN A 176 -6.82 -3.01 1.00
N ARG A 177 -7.50 -3.61 1.98
CA ARG A 177 -6.85 -4.28 3.12
C ARG A 177 -6.08 -5.55 2.74
N HIS A 178 -6.36 -6.13 1.58
CA HIS A 178 -5.75 -7.34 1.04
C HIS A 178 -4.45 -7.08 0.24
N GLY A 179 -3.90 -5.86 0.32
CA GLY A 179 -2.64 -5.50 -0.34
C GLY A 179 -2.75 -5.26 -1.84
N THR A 180 -3.97 -5.14 -2.37
CA THR A 180 -4.20 -4.63 -3.71
C THR A 180 -3.98 -3.13 -3.72
N LYS A 181 -3.21 -2.65 -4.69
CA LYS A 181 -3.02 -1.23 -4.98
C LYS A 181 -3.15 -1.05 -6.48
N GLY A 182 -3.96 -0.09 -6.89
CA GLY A 182 -4.09 0.27 -8.29
C GLY A 182 -4.11 1.77 -8.49
N THR A 183 -3.92 2.17 -9.74
CA THR A 183 -3.94 3.56 -10.17
C THR A 183 -5.24 3.79 -10.92
N VAL A 184 -5.96 4.87 -10.58
CA VAL A 184 -7.19 5.24 -11.29
C VAL A 184 -6.81 5.59 -12.73
N ALA A 185 -7.16 4.73 -13.68
CA ALA A 185 -6.88 4.94 -15.10
C ALA A 185 -7.91 5.88 -15.72
N ARG A 186 -9.18 5.71 -15.33
CA ARG A 186 -10.29 6.50 -15.85
C ARG A 186 -11.42 6.59 -14.82
N ILE A 187 -12.10 7.73 -14.83
CA ILE A 187 -13.38 7.93 -14.16
C ILE A 187 -14.46 8.02 -15.24
N LEU A 188 -15.48 7.18 -15.17
CA LEU A 188 -16.56 7.10 -16.17
C LEU A 188 -17.91 7.50 -15.57
N PRO A 189 -18.82 8.08 -16.38
CA PRO A 189 -20.22 8.21 -15.99
C PRO A 189 -20.81 6.86 -15.60
N ASP A 190 -21.69 6.84 -14.61
CA ASP A 190 -22.29 5.62 -14.08
C ASP A 190 -23.01 4.82 -15.18
N GLU A 191 -23.63 5.49 -16.16
CA GLU A 191 -24.32 4.84 -17.28
C GLU A 191 -23.39 4.05 -18.21
N GLN A 192 -22.09 4.37 -18.23
CA GLN A 192 -21.07 3.68 -19.02
C GLN A 192 -20.43 2.52 -18.27
N MET A 193 -20.61 2.44 -16.95
CA MET A 193 -20.07 1.34 -16.15
C MET A 193 -20.86 0.06 -16.40
N PRO A 194 -20.28 -1.13 -16.18
CA PRO A 194 -21.06 -2.35 -16.20
C PRO A 194 -22.18 -2.34 -15.16
N HIS A 195 -23.37 -2.85 -15.49
CA HIS A 195 -24.51 -2.89 -14.56
C HIS A 195 -24.82 -4.32 -14.13
N LEU A 196 -25.29 -4.44 -12.89
CA LEU A 196 -25.88 -5.67 -12.36
C LEU A 196 -27.30 -5.87 -12.90
N PRO A 197 -27.86 -7.09 -12.81
CA PRO A 197 -29.24 -7.36 -13.22
C PRO A 197 -30.32 -6.51 -12.53
N ASP A 198 -30.02 -5.97 -11.35
CA ASP A 198 -30.91 -5.06 -10.61
C ASP A 198 -30.86 -3.59 -11.11
N GLY A 199 -30.02 -3.31 -12.11
CA GLY A 199 -29.83 -1.98 -12.68
C GLY A 199 -28.81 -1.11 -11.94
N SER A 200 -28.13 -1.63 -10.92
CA SER A 200 -27.07 -0.90 -10.22
C SER A 200 -25.79 -0.87 -11.06
N ALA A 201 -25.18 0.30 -11.21
CA ALA A 201 -23.87 0.43 -11.83
C ALA A 201 -22.76 -0.07 -10.89
N VAL A 202 -21.77 -0.77 -11.45
CA VAL A 202 -20.52 -1.10 -10.75
C VAL A 202 -19.75 0.19 -10.46
N GLU A 203 -19.14 0.27 -9.28
CA GLU A 203 -18.44 1.46 -8.79
C GLU A 203 -16.94 1.41 -9.05
N LEU A 204 -16.36 0.22 -9.02
CA LEU A 204 -14.94 0.00 -9.24
C LEU A 204 -14.73 -1.28 -10.06
N ILE A 205 -13.93 -1.21 -11.11
CA ILE A 205 -13.52 -2.37 -11.90
C ILE A 205 -12.07 -2.68 -11.61
N PHE A 206 -11.81 -3.93 -11.21
CA PHE A 206 -10.47 -4.43 -10.96
C PHE A 206 -10.20 -5.69 -11.76
N SER A 207 -9.01 -5.77 -12.36
CA SER A 207 -8.62 -6.92 -13.19
C SER A 207 -8.45 -8.19 -12.36
N PHE A 208 -9.16 -9.25 -12.71
CA PHE A 208 -9.02 -10.55 -12.06
C PHE A 208 -7.61 -11.14 -12.23
N ILE A 209 -6.92 -10.83 -13.33
CA ILE A 209 -5.55 -11.31 -13.59
C ILE A 209 -4.60 -10.86 -12.46
N GLY A 210 -4.82 -9.64 -11.93
CA GLY A 210 -4.07 -9.12 -10.80
C GLY A 210 -4.24 -9.96 -9.54
N CYS A 211 -5.41 -10.57 -9.30
CA CYS A 211 -5.64 -11.43 -8.14
C CYS A 211 -4.87 -12.74 -8.24
N HIS A 212 -4.83 -13.35 -9.42
CA HIS A 212 -4.19 -14.65 -9.63
C HIS A 212 -2.66 -14.60 -9.48
N THR A 213 -2.01 -13.54 -9.96
CA THR A 213 -0.55 -13.38 -9.83
C THR A 213 -0.12 -13.02 -8.42
N ARG A 214 -1.02 -12.45 -7.61
CA ARG A 214 -0.74 -11.91 -6.28
C ARG A 214 -1.20 -12.81 -5.15
N LEU A 215 -2.02 -13.82 -5.46
CA LEU A 215 -2.56 -14.79 -4.51
C LEU A 215 -3.25 -14.12 -3.31
N ASN A 216 -3.94 -12.99 -3.54
CA ASN A 216 -4.72 -12.28 -2.52
C ASN A 216 -6.22 -12.45 -2.76
N PHE A 217 -6.68 -13.69 -2.59
CA PHE A 217 -8.07 -14.08 -2.84
C PHE A 217 -9.02 -13.68 -1.71
N GLY A 218 -8.50 -13.18 -0.59
CA GLY A 218 -9.28 -12.61 0.50
C GLY A 218 -10.23 -11.52 0.01
N GLN A 219 -9.79 -10.63 -0.90
CA GLN A 219 -10.63 -9.55 -1.43
C GLN A 219 -11.85 -10.04 -2.23
N ILE A 220 -11.74 -11.19 -2.90
CA ILE A 220 -12.85 -11.79 -3.66
C ILE A 220 -13.88 -12.33 -2.68
N ARG A 221 -13.41 -12.99 -1.61
CA ARG A 221 -14.27 -13.45 -0.52
C ARG A 221 -14.88 -12.28 0.25
N GLU A 222 -14.15 -11.18 0.44
CA GLU A 222 -14.65 -9.95 1.04
C GLU A 222 -15.81 -9.40 0.20
N ALA A 223 -15.66 -9.35 -1.13
CA ALA A 223 -16.72 -8.91 -2.03
C ALA A 223 -18.01 -9.72 -1.87
N ILE A 224 -17.89 -11.06 -1.82
CA ILE A 224 -19.02 -11.97 -1.65
C ILE A 224 -19.68 -11.79 -0.28
N LEU A 225 -18.88 -11.74 0.80
CA LEU A 225 -19.40 -11.50 2.16
C LEU A 225 -20.02 -10.10 2.27
N GLY A 226 -19.49 -9.12 1.55
CA GLY A 226 -20.05 -7.77 1.44
C GLY A 226 -21.44 -7.77 0.79
N ARG A 227 -21.69 -8.61 -0.22
CA ARG A 227 -23.03 -8.80 -0.78
C ARG A 227 -24.00 -9.37 0.24
N ILE A 228 -23.60 -10.41 0.97
CA ILE A 228 -24.41 -11.00 2.05
C ILE A 228 -24.71 -9.94 3.13
N ALA A 229 -23.69 -9.16 3.53
CA ALA A 229 -23.85 -8.10 4.51
C ALA A 229 -24.87 -7.05 4.06
N ARG A 230 -24.84 -6.66 2.79
CA ARG A 230 -25.79 -5.70 2.22
C ARG A 230 -27.20 -6.26 2.11
N ALA A 231 -27.35 -7.50 1.65
CA ALA A 231 -28.65 -8.16 1.53
C ALA A 231 -29.33 -8.40 2.89
N THR A 232 -28.54 -8.73 3.92
CA THR A 232 -29.04 -8.98 5.29
C THR A 232 -29.13 -7.72 6.16
N GLY A 233 -28.54 -6.61 5.72
CA GLY A 233 -28.46 -5.35 6.46
C GLY A 233 -27.56 -5.41 7.71
N LYS A 234 -26.68 -6.42 7.81
CA LYS A 234 -25.80 -6.62 8.98
C LYS A 234 -24.35 -6.81 8.54
N PRO A 235 -23.36 -6.23 9.25
CA PRO A 235 -21.97 -6.47 8.94
C PRO A 235 -21.61 -7.95 9.23
N ILE A 236 -20.70 -8.50 8.44
CA ILE A 236 -20.15 -9.84 8.66
C ILE A 236 -18.88 -9.71 9.49
N ILE A 237 -18.81 -10.45 10.60
CA ILE A 237 -17.60 -10.55 11.42
C ILE A 237 -16.84 -11.82 11.04
N CYS A 238 -15.63 -11.65 10.53
CA CYS A 238 -14.70 -12.70 10.12
C CYS A 238 -13.35 -12.48 10.83
N PRO A 239 -13.19 -13.02 12.05
CA PRO A 239 -11.92 -12.95 12.76
C PRO A 239 -10.79 -13.63 11.97
N PRO A 240 -9.53 -13.24 12.18
CA PRO A 240 -8.37 -13.89 11.56
C PRO A 240 -8.37 -15.41 11.75
N PHE A 241 -8.10 -16.17 10.69
CA PHE A 241 -8.08 -17.65 10.70
C PHE A 241 -9.42 -18.30 11.03
N GLN A 242 -10.53 -17.54 10.99
CA GLN A 242 -11.89 -18.02 11.22
C GLN A 242 -12.78 -17.77 9.99
N ALA A 243 -12.21 -17.75 8.79
CA ALA A 243 -12.98 -17.62 7.56
C ALA A 243 -14.03 -18.74 7.44
N PRO A 244 -15.26 -18.39 7.03
CA PRO A 244 -16.28 -19.40 6.76
C PRO A 244 -15.83 -20.33 5.63
N SER A 245 -16.22 -21.60 5.73
CA SER A 245 -16.00 -22.57 4.66
C SER A 245 -16.74 -22.17 3.39
N ALA A 246 -16.30 -22.68 2.24
CA ALA A 246 -16.95 -22.39 0.96
C ALA A 246 -18.43 -22.84 0.97
N ASP A 247 -18.74 -23.99 1.58
CA ASP A 247 -20.12 -24.47 1.73
C ASP A 247 -20.96 -23.52 2.59
N ARG A 248 -20.37 -22.95 3.65
CA ARG A 248 -21.07 -22.00 4.51
C ARG A 248 -21.35 -20.69 3.79
N ILE A 249 -20.41 -20.19 3.00
CA ILE A 249 -20.61 -18.99 2.17
C ILE A 249 -21.72 -19.23 1.14
N ARG A 250 -21.72 -20.38 0.46
CA ARG A 250 -22.79 -20.76 -0.48
C ARG A 250 -24.16 -20.78 0.20
N ALA A 251 -24.26 -21.41 1.37
CA ALA A 251 -25.51 -21.43 2.14
C ALA A 251 -25.98 -20.01 2.49
N TRP A 252 -25.08 -19.13 2.92
CA TRP A 252 -25.42 -17.73 3.22
C TRP A 252 -25.84 -16.92 2.00
N LEU A 253 -25.26 -17.17 0.82
CA LEU A 253 -25.70 -16.56 -0.43
C LEU A 253 -27.15 -16.95 -0.73
N THR A 254 -27.46 -18.24 -0.70
CA THR A 254 -28.81 -18.75 -0.94
C THR A 254 -29.81 -18.23 0.10
N GLU A 255 -29.44 -18.21 1.39
CA GLU A 255 -30.26 -17.64 2.49
C GLU A 255 -30.54 -16.15 2.28
N ALA A 256 -29.60 -15.42 1.67
CA ALA A 256 -29.71 -14.00 1.34
C ALA A 256 -30.43 -13.73 0.00
N GLY A 257 -30.89 -14.77 -0.70
CA GLY A 257 -31.54 -14.64 -2.02
C GLY A 257 -30.58 -14.29 -3.15
N LEU A 258 -29.30 -14.61 -3.00
CA LEU A 258 -28.25 -14.38 -3.98
C LEU A 258 -27.85 -15.70 -4.66
N ASP A 259 -27.24 -15.62 -5.85
CA ASP A 259 -26.72 -16.79 -6.55
C ASP A 259 -25.61 -17.48 -5.73
N GLU A 260 -25.67 -18.80 -5.61
CA GLU A 260 -24.73 -19.58 -4.80
C GLU A 260 -23.28 -19.48 -5.27
N SER A 261 -23.05 -19.16 -6.55
CA SER A 261 -21.70 -18.96 -7.10
C SER A 261 -21.07 -17.66 -6.61
N GLY A 262 -21.87 -16.70 -6.13
CA GLY A 262 -21.45 -15.34 -5.79
C GLY A 262 -21.07 -14.49 -6.99
N MET A 263 -21.35 -14.95 -8.21
CA MET A 263 -21.08 -14.24 -9.47
C MET A 263 -22.36 -13.70 -10.10
N GLU A 264 -22.21 -12.68 -10.93
CA GLU A 264 -23.31 -12.07 -11.68
C GLU A 264 -22.93 -11.92 -13.15
N VAL A 265 -23.94 -11.97 -14.03
CA VAL A 265 -23.79 -11.60 -15.43
C VAL A 265 -24.03 -10.10 -15.56
N LEU A 266 -22.99 -9.35 -15.88
CA LEU A 266 -23.05 -7.90 -16.03
C LEU A 266 -23.44 -7.50 -17.45
N THR A 267 -24.08 -6.34 -17.60
CA THR A 267 -24.27 -5.68 -18.91
C THR A 267 -23.18 -4.64 -19.13
N ASP A 268 -22.69 -4.51 -20.36
CA ASP A 268 -21.67 -3.53 -20.73
C ASP A 268 -22.30 -2.14 -20.89
N GLY A 269 -22.22 -1.30 -19.86
CA GLY A 269 -23.04 -0.09 -19.77
C GLY A 269 -24.49 -0.41 -19.38
N LYS A 270 -25.30 0.65 -19.27
CA LYS A 270 -26.71 0.55 -18.85
C LYS A 270 -27.58 -0.25 -19.81
N ASP A 271 -27.42 -0.01 -21.11
CA ASP A 271 -28.27 -0.59 -22.17
C ASP A 271 -27.48 -1.45 -23.18
N GLY A 272 -26.23 -1.81 -22.85
CA GLY A 272 -25.39 -2.60 -23.74
C GLY A 272 -25.57 -4.12 -23.59
N PRO A 273 -24.79 -4.91 -24.35
CA PRO A 273 -24.90 -6.36 -24.34
C PRO A 273 -24.42 -6.95 -23.00
N ALA A 274 -24.96 -8.12 -22.65
CA ALA A 274 -24.43 -8.91 -21.53
C ALA A 274 -22.98 -9.34 -21.80
N LEU A 275 -22.14 -9.27 -20.77
CA LEU A 275 -20.79 -9.83 -20.80
C LEU A 275 -20.88 -11.35 -20.92
N GLN A 276 -19.94 -11.94 -21.66
CA GLN A 276 -19.99 -13.35 -22.04
C GLN A 276 -19.89 -14.32 -20.86
N ARG A 277 -19.27 -13.91 -19.75
CA ARG A 277 -19.05 -14.75 -18.58
C ARG A 277 -19.49 -14.03 -17.31
N PRO A 278 -20.10 -14.76 -16.37
CA PRO A 278 -20.38 -14.22 -15.04
C PRO A 278 -19.06 -13.86 -14.36
N SER A 279 -19.10 -12.80 -13.55
CA SER A 279 -17.94 -12.29 -12.82
C SER A 279 -18.31 -12.08 -11.35
N THR A 280 -17.35 -12.24 -10.45
CA THR A 280 -17.58 -11.88 -9.05
C THR A 280 -17.73 -10.36 -8.95
N VAL A 281 -18.83 -9.93 -8.37
CA VAL A 281 -19.08 -8.54 -8.02
C VAL A 281 -19.47 -8.48 -6.55
N GLY A 282 -19.05 -7.45 -5.83
CA GLY A 282 -19.44 -7.28 -4.44
C GLY A 282 -18.76 -6.12 -3.76
N TRP A 283 -19.15 -5.85 -2.51
CA TRP A 283 -18.65 -4.69 -1.78
C TRP A 283 -17.29 -4.99 -1.15
N VAL A 284 -16.29 -4.20 -1.51
CA VAL A 284 -14.92 -4.28 -0.98
C VAL A 284 -14.57 -2.94 -0.35
N TYR A 285 -13.79 -2.96 0.74
CA TYR A 285 -13.39 -1.73 1.43
C TYR A 285 -12.11 -1.15 0.81
N TRP A 286 -12.25 0.00 0.14
CA TRP A 286 -11.17 0.70 -0.56
C TRP A 286 -10.86 2.05 0.09
N GLY A 287 -9.58 2.35 0.26
CA GLY A 287 -9.11 3.66 0.73
C GLY A 287 -8.26 4.37 -0.32
N LYS A 288 -8.41 5.70 -0.36
CA LYS A 288 -7.58 6.61 -1.17
C LYS A 288 -6.25 6.84 -0.48
N LEU A 289 -5.14 6.70 -1.21
CA LEU A 289 -3.79 6.87 -0.65
C LEU A 289 -3.27 8.30 -0.82
N HIS A 290 -2.32 8.71 0.03
CA HIS A 290 -1.55 9.97 -0.11
C HIS A 290 -0.76 10.15 -1.42
N HIS A 291 -0.83 9.21 -2.38
CA HIS A 291 -0.11 9.25 -3.66
C HIS A 291 -0.94 9.95 -4.73
N LEU A 292 -1.22 11.25 -4.57
CA LEU A 292 -2.05 12.00 -5.52
C LEU A 292 -1.35 12.19 -6.88
N ALA A 293 -2.13 12.14 -7.97
CA ALA A 293 -1.66 12.44 -9.32
C ALA A 293 -1.08 13.86 -9.42
N ILE A 294 -1.74 14.81 -8.75
CA ILE A 294 -1.33 16.22 -8.70
C ILE A 294 0.07 16.42 -8.09
N GLU A 295 0.50 15.50 -7.22
CA GLU A 295 1.84 15.52 -6.63
C GLU A 295 2.91 14.90 -7.55
N LYS A 296 2.52 14.33 -8.70
CA LYS A 296 3.44 13.66 -9.64
C LYS A 296 3.54 14.37 -10.98
N ILE A 297 2.56 15.18 -11.34
CA ILE A 297 2.62 16.07 -12.51
C ILE A 297 3.43 17.32 -12.13
N HIS A 298 4.75 17.15 -11.99
CA HIS A 298 5.69 18.24 -11.71
C HIS A 298 6.22 18.94 -12.98
N ALA A 299 5.65 18.64 -14.16
CA ALA A 299 6.13 19.18 -15.43
C ALA A 299 5.90 20.71 -15.58
N THR A 300 5.01 21.31 -14.80
CA THR A 300 4.68 22.75 -14.91
C THR A 300 5.32 23.63 -13.84
N ASP A 301 5.61 23.13 -12.63
CA ASP A 301 6.21 23.95 -11.56
C ASP A 301 7.75 23.94 -11.53
N ALA A 302 8.39 22.92 -12.11
CA ALA A 302 9.85 22.86 -12.21
C ALA A 302 10.46 23.92 -13.16
N GLN A 303 9.62 24.65 -13.92
CA GLN A 303 10.00 25.84 -14.68
C GLN A 303 10.40 27.04 -13.82
N GLN A 304 10.26 26.98 -12.48
CA GLN A 304 10.54 28.10 -11.58
C GLN A 304 11.98 28.17 -11.06
N ILE A 305 12.88 27.24 -11.38
CA ILE A 305 14.29 27.36 -10.95
C ILE A 305 15.01 28.35 -11.87
N PRO A 306 15.38 29.56 -11.39
CA PRO A 306 15.95 30.59 -12.26
C PRO A 306 17.25 30.12 -12.92
N GLY A 307 17.36 30.35 -14.23
CA GLY A 307 18.57 30.01 -15.00
C GLY A 307 18.61 28.57 -15.53
N TYR A 308 17.62 27.73 -15.23
CA TYR A 308 17.53 26.37 -15.74
C TYR A 308 16.20 26.13 -16.47
N GLN A 309 16.26 25.62 -17.69
CA GLN A 309 15.12 25.20 -18.47
C GLN A 309 14.99 23.69 -18.41
N ILE A 310 13.96 23.18 -17.75
CA ILE A 310 13.69 21.74 -17.66
C ILE A 310 13.28 21.20 -19.04
N ILE A 311 13.82 20.03 -19.41
CA ILE A 311 13.56 19.35 -20.68
C ILE A 311 12.70 18.10 -20.45
N GLU A 312 13.19 17.16 -19.65
CA GLU A 312 12.54 15.86 -19.42
C GLU A 312 12.93 15.27 -18.06
N VAL A 313 12.18 14.28 -17.59
CA VAL A 313 12.51 13.51 -16.38
C VAL A 313 13.50 12.40 -16.74
N VAL A 314 14.60 12.31 -16.02
CA VAL A 314 15.64 11.26 -16.20
C VAL A 314 15.40 10.09 -15.26
N GLY A 315 14.89 10.35 -14.06
CA GLY A 315 14.58 9.29 -13.10
C GLY A 315 13.95 9.84 -11.83
N SER A 316 13.31 8.96 -11.06
CA SER A 316 12.69 9.33 -9.78
C SER A 316 13.06 8.34 -8.69
N GLY A 317 13.46 8.85 -7.53
CA GLY A 317 13.70 8.07 -6.32
C GLY A 317 12.72 8.43 -5.21
N ALA A 318 12.90 7.82 -4.04
CA ALA A 318 12.08 8.11 -2.85
C ALA A 318 12.30 9.53 -2.30
N MET A 319 13.49 10.11 -2.51
CA MET A 319 13.90 11.38 -1.92
C MET A 319 13.79 12.57 -2.88
N ALA A 320 13.90 12.33 -4.19
CA ALA A 320 13.90 13.38 -5.20
C ALA A 320 13.65 12.83 -6.61
N THR A 321 13.28 13.73 -7.50
CA THR A 321 13.18 13.47 -8.94
C THR A 321 14.31 14.19 -9.67
N VAL A 322 14.96 13.52 -10.61
CA VAL A 322 16.06 14.04 -11.42
C VAL A 322 15.54 14.39 -12.80
N TYR A 323 15.82 15.62 -13.23
CA TYR A 323 15.41 16.17 -14.51
C TYR A 323 16.63 16.47 -15.36
N LYS A 324 16.53 16.26 -16.67
CA LYS A 324 17.45 16.83 -17.64
C LYS A 324 17.02 18.27 -17.86
N ALA A 325 17.96 19.19 -17.76
CA ALA A 325 17.72 20.60 -17.92
C ALA A 325 18.84 21.27 -18.73
N LYS A 326 18.51 22.40 -19.34
CA LYS A 326 19.49 23.28 -19.97
C LYS A 326 19.79 24.44 -19.02
N GLN A 327 21.05 24.59 -18.62
CA GLN A 327 21.50 25.79 -17.92
C GLN A 327 21.66 26.92 -18.94
N ILE A 328 20.86 27.98 -18.80
CA ILE A 328 20.75 29.06 -19.79
C ILE A 328 22.03 29.89 -19.86
N SER A 329 22.66 30.17 -18.71
CA SER A 329 23.83 31.05 -18.63
C SER A 329 25.08 30.51 -19.33
N LEU A 330 25.23 29.18 -19.38
CA LEU A 330 26.40 28.50 -19.94
C LEU A 330 26.04 27.65 -21.18
N ASP A 331 24.80 27.72 -21.64
CA ASP A 331 24.29 26.97 -22.79
C ASP A 331 24.61 25.46 -22.76
N ARG A 332 24.49 24.83 -21.59
CA ARG A 332 24.88 23.41 -21.39
C ARG A 332 23.76 22.57 -20.79
N ILE A 333 23.80 21.27 -21.07
CA ILE A 333 22.90 20.29 -20.47
C ILE A 333 23.43 19.87 -19.10
N VAL A 334 22.52 19.80 -18.12
CA VAL A 334 22.78 19.40 -16.73
C VAL A 334 21.66 18.51 -16.23
N ALA A 335 21.93 17.77 -15.16
CA ALA A 335 20.91 17.08 -14.40
C ALA A 335 20.55 17.90 -13.16
N VAL A 336 19.26 18.13 -12.92
CA VAL A 336 18.74 18.88 -11.77
C VAL A 336 17.93 17.92 -10.91
N LYS A 337 18.41 17.65 -9.70
CA LYS A 337 17.70 16.86 -8.70
C LYS A 337 16.83 17.80 -7.87
N ILE A 338 15.53 17.57 -7.83
CA ILE A 338 14.55 18.43 -7.16
C ILE A 338 13.84 17.61 -6.08
N MET A 339 13.79 18.16 -4.86
CA MET A 339 13.04 17.59 -3.75
C MET A 339 11.55 17.93 -3.88
N PRO A 340 10.64 16.96 -3.67
CA PRO A 340 9.20 17.22 -3.57
C PRO A 340 8.86 18.18 -2.41
N LYS A 341 7.90 19.09 -2.63
CA LYS A 341 7.44 20.08 -1.63
C LYS A 341 6.95 19.48 -0.29
N HIS A 342 6.47 18.24 -0.28
CA HIS A 342 6.03 17.63 0.98
C HIS A 342 7.22 17.24 1.88
N LEU A 343 8.38 16.92 1.29
CA LEU A 343 9.61 16.63 2.02
C LEU A 343 10.36 17.88 2.45
N SER A 344 10.13 19.04 1.80
CA SER A 344 10.78 20.30 2.19
C SER A 344 10.33 20.83 3.56
N ARG A 345 9.19 20.35 4.09
CA ARG A 345 8.72 20.68 5.44
C ARG A 345 9.47 19.93 6.54
N ASP A 346 10.12 18.82 6.21
CA ASP A 346 10.87 18.02 7.16
C ASP A 346 12.34 18.41 7.14
N ARG A 347 12.79 18.99 8.25
CA ARG A 347 14.15 19.51 8.41
C ARG A 347 15.21 18.41 8.24
N GLU A 348 14.93 17.17 8.65
CA GLU A 348 15.90 16.08 8.53
C GLU A 348 16.14 15.70 7.07
N PHE A 349 15.07 15.66 6.26
CA PHE A 349 15.17 15.38 4.82
C PHE A 349 15.89 16.49 4.07
N VAL A 350 15.59 17.75 4.39
CA VAL A 350 16.28 18.92 3.82
C VAL A 350 17.77 18.85 4.17
N GLU A 351 18.14 18.64 5.43
CA GLU A 351 19.54 18.54 5.85
C GLU A 351 20.27 17.40 5.15
N ARG A 352 19.62 16.22 5.01
CA ARG A 352 20.19 15.09 4.26
C ARG A 352 20.40 15.41 2.79
N PHE A 353 19.48 16.14 2.16
CA PHE A 353 19.56 16.54 0.75
C PHE A 353 20.72 17.49 0.49
N TYR A 354 20.86 18.54 1.30
CA TYR A 354 22.00 19.44 1.21
C TYR A 354 23.33 18.75 1.54
N LYS A 355 23.34 17.80 2.48
CA LYS A 355 24.53 17.02 2.80
C LYS A 355 24.99 16.18 1.62
N GLU A 356 24.05 15.54 0.90
CA GLU A 356 24.34 14.79 -0.32
C GLU A 356 24.94 15.70 -1.40
N GLY A 357 24.28 16.81 -1.73
CA GLY A 357 24.74 17.74 -2.76
C GLY A 357 26.12 18.33 -2.45
N ARG A 358 26.37 18.72 -1.18
CA ARG A 358 27.68 19.24 -0.75
C ARG A 358 28.77 18.18 -0.79
N ALA A 359 28.47 16.94 -0.40
CA ALA A 359 29.43 15.85 -0.48
C ALA A 359 29.79 15.55 -1.94
N ALA A 360 28.80 15.48 -2.84
CA ALA A 360 29.04 15.29 -4.26
C ALA A 360 29.83 16.45 -4.90
N ALA A 361 29.66 17.68 -4.42
CA ALA A 361 30.41 18.85 -4.91
C ALA A 361 31.90 18.81 -4.51
N GLN A 362 32.25 18.12 -3.43
CA GLN A 362 33.64 17.98 -2.97
C GLN A 362 34.40 16.87 -3.71
N LEU A 363 33.71 16.01 -4.46
CA LEU A 363 34.31 14.91 -5.20
C LEU A 363 34.54 15.36 -6.64
N ASN A 364 35.77 15.18 -7.12
CA ASN A 364 36.13 15.38 -8.52
C ASN A 364 36.89 14.15 -9.01
N HIS A 365 36.20 13.27 -9.73
CA HIS A 365 36.74 12.02 -10.24
C HIS A 365 35.99 11.61 -11.50
N ASN A 366 36.67 11.05 -12.51
CA ASN A 366 36.07 10.70 -13.80
C ASN A 366 34.84 9.77 -13.70
N ASN A 367 34.78 8.94 -12.66
CA ASN A 367 33.70 7.98 -12.42
C ASN A 367 32.68 8.44 -11.36
N ILE A 368 32.70 9.72 -10.97
CA ILE A 368 31.76 10.29 -10.01
C ILE A 368 31.15 11.55 -10.62
N VAL A 369 29.82 11.58 -10.71
CA VAL A 369 29.08 12.74 -11.19
C VAL A 369 29.33 13.93 -10.25
N GLN A 370 29.87 15.02 -10.79
CA GLN A 370 30.15 16.21 -10.00
C GLN A 370 28.89 17.04 -9.77
N ALA A 371 28.64 17.44 -8.52
CA ALA A 371 27.62 18.44 -8.21
C ALA A 371 28.20 19.86 -8.41
N ILE A 372 27.43 20.71 -9.06
CA ILE A 372 27.84 22.03 -9.58
C ILE A 372 27.21 23.16 -8.75
N ASP A 373 25.93 23.02 -8.40
CA ASP A 373 25.17 24.04 -7.66
C ASP A 373 24.19 23.37 -6.70
N VAL A 374 23.85 24.04 -5.60
CA VAL A 374 22.85 23.58 -4.64
C VAL A 374 22.15 24.79 -4.03
N GLY A 375 20.82 24.79 -4.05
CA GLY A 375 20.05 25.99 -3.72
C GLY A 375 18.59 25.73 -3.40
N GLU A 376 17.87 26.82 -3.21
CA GLU A 376 16.43 26.84 -3.02
C GLU A 376 15.83 27.90 -3.94
N ALA A 377 14.76 27.57 -4.65
CA ALA A 377 14.03 28.50 -5.49
C ALA A 377 12.54 28.14 -5.52
N GLY A 378 11.66 29.13 -5.36
CA GLY A 378 10.20 28.91 -5.42
C GLY A 378 9.68 27.91 -4.37
N GLY A 379 10.37 27.77 -3.23
CA GLY A 379 10.04 26.78 -2.18
C GLY A 379 10.47 25.34 -2.51
N TYR A 380 11.27 25.16 -3.56
CA TYR A 380 11.88 23.88 -3.93
C TYR A 380 13.36 23.87 -3.57
N HIS A 381 13.82 22.80 -2.93
CA HIS A 381 15.24 22.52 -2.79
C HIS A 381 15.74 21.74 -3.99
N TYR A 382 16.84 22.19 -4.57
CA TYR A 382 17.44 21.56 -5.73
C TYR A 382 18.96 21.50 -5.60
N PHE A 383 19.56 20.54 -6.31
CA PHE A 383 20.96 20.65 -6.66
C PHE A 383 21.19 20.19 -8.10
N VAL A 384 22.20 20.77 -8.72
CA VAL A 384 22.54 20.62 -10.12
C VAL A 384 23.82 19.83 -10.21
N MET A 385 23.86 18.88 -11.12
CA MET A 385 25.00 18.00 -11.33
C MET A 385 25.22 17.75 -12.82
N GLU A 386 26.35 17.16 -13.15
CA GLU A 386 26.64 16.78 -14.52
C GLU A 386 25.60 15.80 -15.05
N TYR A 387 25.21 15.98 -16.31
CA TYR A 387 24.39 15.00 -17.02
C TYR A 387 25.32 14.06 -17.79
N VAL A 388 25.25 12.77 -17.48
CA VAL A 388 25.98 11.73 -18.19
C VAL A 388 25.07 11.18 -19.29
N GLU A 389 25.47 11.38 -20.54
CA GLU A 389 24.79 10.78 -21.69
C GLU A 389 25.13 9.28 -21.76
N GLY A 390 24.10 8.44 -21.78
CA GLY A 390 24.28 6.99 -21.88
C GLY A 390 23.05 6.22 -21.42
N GLU A 391 23.18 4.89 -21.47
CA GLU A 391 22.18 3.96 -20.96
C GLU A 391 22.61 3.46 -19.58
N SER A 392 21.68 3.42 -18.64
CA SER A 392 21.94 2.87 -17.31
C SER A 392 22.08 1.34 -17.36
N ILE A 393 22.85 0.77 -16.42
CA ILE A 393 22.92 -0.69 -16.25
C ILE A 393 21.52 -1.27 -16.04
N HIS A 394 20.66 -0.54 -15.32
CA HIS A 394 19.28 -0.95 -15.06
C HIS A 394 18.49 -1.15 -16.36
N GLU A 395 18.60 -0.23 -17.32
CA GLU A 395 17.94 -0.35 -18.62
C GLU A 395 18.49 -1.51 -19.45
N GLN A 396 19.81 -1.72 -19.42
CA GLN A 396 20.43 -2.87 -20.08
C GLN A 396 19.94 -4.20 -19.49
N MET A 397 19.86 -4.29 -18.15
CA MET A 397 19.34 -5.47 -17.46
C MET A 397 17.85 -5.69 -17.75
N ALA A 398 17.04 -4.62 -17.79
CA ALA A 398 15.62 -4.69 -18.10
C ALA A 398 15.36 -5.23 -19.52
N ARG A 399 16.27 -4.96 -20.47
CA ARG A 399 16.26 -5.55 -21.83
C ARG A 399 16.80 -6.97 -21.91
N GLY A 400 17.09 -7.59 -20.76
CA GLY A 400 17.56 -8.98 -20.67
C GLY A 400 19.07 -9.15 -20.89
N LYS A 401 19.86 -8.08 -20.91
CA LYS A 401 21.33 -8.20 -20.98
C LYS A 401 21.84 -8.85 -19.69
N LYS A 402 22.57 -9.94 -19.84
CA LYS A 402 23.33 -10.57 -18.75
C LYS A 402 24.79 -10.18 -18.89
N PHE A 403 25.34 -9.57 -17.85
CA PHE A 403 26.75 -9.22 -17.80
C PHE A 403 27.57 -10.44 -17.37
N THR A 404 28.65 -10.69 -18.08
CA THR A 404 29.70 -11.62 -17.63
C THR A 404 30.47 -11.02 -16.44
N GLU A 405 31.19 -11.87 -15.70
CA GLU A 405 32.04 -11.42 -14.59
C GLU A 405 33.07 -10.37 -15.05
N THR A 406 33.70 -10.61 -16.20
CA THR A 406 34.67 -9.68 -16.80
C THR A 406 34.04 -8.35 -17.21
N GLU A 407 32.82 -8.35 -17.75
CA GLU A 407 32.11 -7.12 -18.08
C GLU A 407 31.74 -6.34 -16.82
N THR A 408 31.34 -7.04 -15.74
CA THR A 408 30.96 -6.41 -14.47
C THR A 408 32.13 -5.67 -13.81
N LEU A 409 33.36 -6.15 -13.98
CA LEU A 409 34.56 -5.50 -13.44
C LEU A 409 34.97 -4.21 -14.17
N ASN A 410 34.41 -3.97 -15.37
CA ASN A 410 34.69 -2.79 -16.19
C ASN A 410 33.55 -1.76 -16.17
N ILE A 411 32.52 -2.02 -15.37
CA ILE A 411 31.45 -1.08 -15.00
C ILE A 411 31.85 -0.42 -13.69
#